data_AF-A0A6L5QWZ9-F1
#
_entry.id   AF-A0A6L5QWZ9-F1
#
_cell.length_a   1.000
_cell.length_b   1.000
_cell.length_c   1.000
_cell.angle_alpha   90.00
_cell.angle_beta   90.00
_cell.angle_gamma   90.00
#
_symmetry.space_group_name_H-M   'P 1'
#
loop_
_entity.id
_entity.type
_entity.pdbx_description
1 polymer ?
#
loop_
_entity_poly.entity_id
_entity_poly.type
_entity_poly.pdbx_seq_one_letter_code
_entity_poly.pdbx_strand_id
1 'polypeptide(L)' 'MSTGDFDPDDPVEAPEDLAVAAADALSSIEASPLEERAAGFDAMAEQLRRELERSDPARSTS' A
#
# COMPACT_ATOMS: atom_id res chain seq x y z
N MET A 1 -24.00 -12.69 17.25
CA MET A 1 -22.78 -11.98 16.86
C MET A 1 -22.06 -12.89 15.89
N SER A 2 -22.20 -12.65 14.59
CA SER A 2 -21.53 -13.45 13.56
C SER A 2 -20.18 -12.79 13.33
N THR A 3 -19.10 -13.44 13.79
CA THR A 3 -17.74 -13.12 13.36
C THR A 3 -17.74 -13.25 11.85
N GLY A 4 -17.60 -12.13 11.14
CA GLY A 4 -17.40 -12.13 9.69
C GLY A 4 -16.25 -13.08 9.39
N ASP A 5 -16.56 -14.07 8.58
CA ASP A 5 -15.65 -15.06 8.02
C ASP A 5 -14.59 -14.27 7.23
N PHE A 6 -13.44 -14.02 7.86
CA PHE A 6 -12.29 -13.42 7.19
C PHE A 6 -11.59 -14.58 6.49
N ASP A 7 -11.98 -14.82 5.25
CA ASP A 7 -11.37 -15.85 4.41
C ASP A 7 -9.93 -15.40 4.08
N PRO A 8 -8.88 -16.07 4.60
CA PRO A 8 -7.50 -15.71 4.33
C PRO A 8 -7.10 -15.98 2.87
N ASP A 9 -7.94 -16.68 2.10
CA ASP A 9 -7.75 -16.99 0.69
C ASP A 9 -8.47 -16.01 -0.25
N ASP A 10 -9.14 -14.96 0.25
CA ASP A 10 -9.62 -13.85 -0.58
C ASP A 10 -8.49 -12.82 -0.74
N PRO A 11 -7.73 -12.84 -1.85
CA PRO A 11 -6.72 -11.83 -2.07
C PRO A 11 -7.45 -10.48 -2.13
N VAL A 12 -7.13 -9.60 -1.19
CA VAL A 12 -7.45 -8.18 -1.35
C VAL A 12 -6.65 -7.71 -2.57
N GLU A 13 -7.22 -7.85 -3.76
CA GLU A 13 -6.59 -7.40 -5.00
C GLU A 13 -6.46 -5.89 -4.89
N ALA A 14 -5.23 -5.44 -4.63
CA ALA A 14 -4.88 -4.06 -4.85
C ALA A 14 -5.21 -3.76 -6.32
N PRO A 15 -5.82 -2.60 -6.61
CA PRO A 15 -6.09 -2.23 -7.99
C PRO A 15 -4.80 -2.36 -8.81
N GLU A 16 -4.87 -3.04 -9.96
CA GLU A 16 -3.68 -3.41 -10.76
C GLU A 16 -2.77 -2.19 -11.02
N ASP A 17 -3.37 -1.01 -11.24
CA ASP A 17 -2.66 0.26 -11.42
C ASP A 17 -1.80 0.67 -10.20
N LEU A 18 -2.29 0.43 -8.99
CA LEU A 18 -1.56 0.72 -7.75
C LEU A 18 -0.40 -0.25 -7.56
N ALA A 19 -0.59 -1.53 -7.91
CA ALA A 19 0.45 -2.55 -7.83
C ALA A 19 1.60 -2.25 -8.81
N VAL A 20 1.28 -1.87 -10.05
CA VAL A 20 2.27 -1.46 -11.06
C VAL A 20 3.03 -0.21 -10.61
N ALA A 21 2.32 0.82 -10.14
CA ALA A 21 2.95 2.05 -9.65
C ALA A 21 3.87 1.81 -8.43
N ALA A 22 3.48 0.90 -7.53
CA ALA A 22 4.30 0.51 -6.40
C ALA A 22 5.56 -0.25 -6.83
N ALA A 23 5.45 -1.15 -7.82
CA ALA A 23 6.61 -1.86 -8.37
C ALA A 23 7.62 -0.92 -9.05
N ASP A 24 7.13 0.07 -9.81
CA ASP A 24 7.98 1.08 -10.44
C ASP A 24 8.69 1.97 -9.39
N ALA A 25 7.96 2.40 -8.36
CA ALA A 25 8.52 3.18 -7.26
C ALA A 25 9.60 2.39 -6.50
N LEU A 26 9.33 1.11 -6.22
CA LEU A 26 10.28 0.20 -5.58
C LEU A 26 11.56 0.06 -6.42
N SER A 27 11.42 -0.18 -7.73
CA SER A 27 12.57 -0.28 -8.63
C SER A 27 13.39 1.02 -8.68
N SER A 28 12.74 2.18 -8.59
CA SER A 28 13.42 3.48 -8.54
C SER A 28 14.22 3.67 -7.25
N ILE A 29 13.64 3.28 -6.09
CA ILE A 29 14.32 3.33 -4.78
C ILE A 29 15.51 2.37 -4.79
N GLU A 30 15.36 1.16 -5.31
CA GLU A 30 16.43 0.16 -5.35
C GLU A 30 17.57 0.52 -6.31
N ALA A 31 17.36 1.45 -7.24
CA ALA A 31 18.39 1.98 -8.10
C ALA A 31 19.21 3.11 -7.43
N SER A 32 18.73 3.70 -6.32
CA SER A 32 19.42 4.79 -5.63
C SER A 32 20.57 4.31 -4.72
N PRO A 33 21.49 5.21 -4.31
CA PRO A 33 22.51 4.94 -3.31
C PRO A 33 21.90 4.42 -2.00
N LEU A 34 22.61 3.53 -1.30
CA LEU A 34 22.11 2.87 -0.09
C LEU A 34 21.68 3.87 1.00
N GLU A 35 22.40 4.98 1.12
CA GLU A 35 22.14 6.05 2.09
C GLU A 35 20.80 6.76 1.86
N GLU A 36 20.29 6.72 0.64
CA GLU A 36 19.05 7.38 0.22
C GLU A 36 17.84 6.45 0.27
N ARG A 37 18.04 5.13 0.25
CA ARG A 37 16.95 4.14 0.15
C ARG A 37 15.99 4.17 1.33
N ALA A 38 16.50 4.34 2.55
CA ALA A 38 15.68 4.36 3.76
C ALA A 38 14.59 5.44 3.67
N ALA A 39 14.97 6.66 3.29
CA ALA A 39 14.02 7.76 3.12
C ALA A 39 13.03 7.49 1.97
N GLY A 40 13.48 6.83 0.89
CA GLY A 40 12.62 6.41 -0.21
C GLY A 40 11.55 5.40 0.22
N PHE A 41 11.94 4.38 1.00
CA PHE A 41 11.00 3.39 1.54
C PHE A 41 10.01 4.01 2.52
N ASP A 42 10.46 4.90 3.40
CA ASP A 42 9.58 5.60 4.34
C ASP A 42 8.52 6.43 3.61
N ALA A 43 8.92 7.13 2.54
CA ALA A 43 8.00 7.91 1.71
C ALA A 43 6.97 7.02 0.99
N MET A 44 7.40 5.88 0.44
CA MET A 44 6.52 4.92 -0.22
C MET A 44 5.52 4.30 0.77
N ALA A 45 5.96 3.92 1.97
CA ALA A 45 5.10 3.38 3.01
C ALA A 45 4.03 4.38 3.45
N GLU A 46 4.40 5.66 3.63
CA GLU A 46 3.44 6.72 3.97
C GLU A 46 2.43 6.98 2.85
N GLN A 47 2.85 6.89 1.58
CA GLN A 47 1.93 6.99 0.44
C GLN A 47 0.91 5.85 0.45
N LEU A 48 1.37 4.60 0.59
CA LEU A 48 0.48 3.43 0.64
C LEU A 48 -0.49 3.52 1.82
N ARG A 49 -0.02 3.97 2.98
CA ARG A 49 -0.90 4.22 4.14
C ARG A 49 -2.03 5.19 3.78
N ARG A 50 -1.73 6.31 3.11
CA ARG A 50 -2.75 7.29 2.69
C ARG A 50 -3.73 6.73 1.67
N GLU A 51 -3.27 5.90 0.74
CA GLU A 51 -4.16 5.24 -0.22
C GLU A 51 -5.11 4.24 0.46
N LEU A 52 -4.60 3.49 1.44
CA LEU A 52 -5.43 2.62 2.28
C LEU A 52 -6.43 3.42 3.12
N GLU A 53 -5.99 4.53 3.72
CA GLU A 53 -6.87 5.44 4.48
C GLU A 53 -7.97 6.05 3.59
N ARG A 54 -7.67 6.36 2.33
CA ARG A 54 -8.64 6.88 1.36
C ARG A 54 -9.64 5.83 0.88
N SER A 55 -9.16 4.60 0.67
CA SER A 55 -9.97 3.50 0.16
C SER A 55 -10.84 2.85 1.22
N ASP A 56 -10.59 3.08 2.52
CA ASP A 56 -11.39 2.59 3.63
C ASP A 56 -12.77 3.31 3.71
N PRO A 57 -13.87 2.65 3.29
CA PRO A 57 -15.19 3.26 3.34
C PRO A 57 -15.70 3.44 4.78
N ALA A 58 -15.18 2.68 5.76
CA ALA A 58 -15.56 2.82 7.17
C ALA A 58 -15.05 4.12 7.80
N ARG A 59 -14.03 4.76 7.19
CA ARG A 59 -13.50 6.06 7.61
C ARG A 59 -14.19 7.25 6.94
N SER A 60 -15.01 7.02 5.92
CA SER A 60 -15.75 8.08 5.20
C SER A 60 -17.00 8.57 5.94
N THR A 61 -17.39 7.93 7.05
CA THR A 61 -18.63 8.23 7.81
C THR A 61 -18.43 9.02 9.11
N SER A 62 -17.27 9.66 9.31
CA SER A 62 -17.04 10.60 10.46
C SER A 62 -17.16 12.06 10.05
#